data_AF-A0A816KLC8-F1
#
_entry.id   AF-A0A816KLC8-F1
#
_cell.length_a   1.000
_cell.length_b   1.000
_cell.length_c   1.000
_cell.angle_alpha   90.00
_cell.angle_beta   90.00
_cell.angle_gamma   90.00
#
_symmetry.space_group_name_H-M   'P 1'
#
loop_
_entity.id
_entity.type
_entity.pdbx_description
1 polymer ?
#
loop_
_entity_poly.entity_id
_entity_poly.type
_entity_poly.pdbx_seq_one_letter_code
_entity_poly.pdbx_strand_id
1 'polypeptide(L)'
;MDDAMADQDPPSSGGDLKDDTLGPNGLVKTSEFIRLIIDALTSPGFNAIATELEKQSRIPLHSPAAKQFLELVKNQEWYKSIDAMKQLQLSDENSVILLLLEQKYLEFLKNEQVPEALNTVREEITPLGLDPRLLHKLASKILKPDPVGEEEDTEVVKKKLQELLPLGVIVPERRLEYLLDDDLDTQRGQCDFHNVQDSDLSLFSYHYCDKRKIPSETLQVLSEHTDEVWFLTFSHDGKCLASSSKDKTAILWEMDAEGKFTQKHKLVGHEKPVVAVLWSDEPFYLSEYDGHKRTRFIIRSCFGGYDEDFIASGSEDSQASKGLRPCRVLRGHSGAVNCVSWNPTDIHMLASGSDDRTIRIWGLAKK
;
A
#
# COMPACT_ATOMS: atom_id res chain seq x y z
N MET A 1 -60.45 -33.06 29.10
CA MET A 1 -59.19 -32.66 29.75
C MET A 1 -58.07 -33.39 29.00
N ASP A 2 -57.99 -33.22 27.68
CA ASP A 2 -57.56 -31.99 26.95
C ASP A 2 -56.02 -31.96 26.98
N ASP A 3 -55.24 -31.88 25.90
CA ASP A 3 -55.51 -31.37 24.55
C ASP A 3 -54.51 -31.97 23.55
N ALA A 4 -54.90 -31.93 22.28
CA ALA A 4 -54.15 -32.38 21.11
C ALA A 4 -52.94 -31.47 20.80
N MET A 5 -51.79 -32.07 20.48
CA MET A 5 -50.67 -31.38 19.82
C MET A 5 -50.99 -31.23 18.33
N ALA A 6 -51.47 -30.05 17.94
CA ALA A 6 -51.61 -29.65 16.56
C ALA A 6 -50.26 -29.16 16.00
N ASP A 7 -49.88 -29.72 14.85
CA ASP A 7 -48.89 -29.17 13.93
C ASP A 7 -49.15 -27.68 13.67
N GLN A 8 -48.12 -26.85 13.87
CA GLN A 8 -48.09 -25.51 13.32
C GLN A 8 -47.03 -25.47 12.21
N ASP A 9 -47.51 -25.51 10.97
CA ASP A 9 -46.75 -25.06 9.81
C ASP A 9 -46.31 -23.60 10.01
N PRO A 10 -45.08 -23.22 9.63
CA PRO A 10 -44.69 -21.81 9.63
C PRO A 10 -45.45 -21.06 8.52
N PRO A 11 -45.86 -19.80 8.77
CA PRO A 11 -46.73 -19.07 7.85
C PRO A 11 -45.98 -18.74 6.56
N SER A 12 -46.58 -19.17 5.44
CA SER A 12 -46.34 -18.60 4.13
C SER A 12 -46.68 -17.10 4.17
N SER A 13 -45.67 -16.25 4.15
CA SER A 13 -45.85 -14.83 3.81
C SER A 13 -44.93 -14.50 2.65
N GLY A 14 -45.53 -14.49 1.46
CA GLY A 14 -45.00 -13.73 0.34
C GLY A 14 -45.00 -12.26 0.74
N GLY A 15 -43.82 -11.68 0.80
CA GLY A 15 -43.60 -10.25 0.94
C GLY A 15 -42.41 -9.91 0.07
N ASP A 16 -42.61 -8.98 -0.87
CA ASP A 16 -41.58 -8.43 -1.74
C ASP A 16 -40.33 -8.07 -0.92
N LEU A 17 -39.18 -8.65 -1.29
CA LEU A 17 -37.88 -8.43 -0.67
C LEU A 17 -37.48 -6.96 -0.84
N LYS A 18 -37.89 -6.10 0.10
CA LYS A 18 -37.16 -4.86 0.36
C LYS A 18 -35.75 -5.28 0.73
N ASP A 19 -34.78 -4.75 0.03
CA ASP A 19 -33.36 -5.04 0.17
C ASP A 19 -32.95 -4.82 1.65
N ASP A 20 -32.92 -5.89 2.43
CA ASP A 20 -32.60 -5.83 3.85
C ASP A 20 -31.20 -5.23 4.01
N THR A 21 -31.03 -4.27 4.90
CA THR A 21 -29.72 -3.63 5.14
C THR A 21 -29.02 -4.24 6.34
N LEU A 22 -27.73 -4.54 6.20
CA LEU A 22 -26.84 -5.12 7.20
C LEU A 22 -25.98 -4.05 7.89
N GLY A 23 -25.47 -4.44 9.05
CA GLY A 23 -24.51 -3.67 9.85
C GLY A 23 -25.17 -2.68 10.81
N PRO A 24 -24.37 -2.13 11.75
CA PRO A 24 -24.88 -1.25 12.81
C PRO A 24 -25.48 0.06 12.26
N ASN A 25 -25.01 0.51 11.09
CA ASN A 25 -25.48 1.73 10.44
C ASN A 25 -26.53 1.47 9.34
N GLY A 26 -26.84 0.21 9.03
CA GLY A 26 -27.82 -0.15 7.99
C GLY A 26 -27.47 0.37 6.60
N LEU A 27 -26.19 0.55 6.29
CA LEU A 27 -25.74 1.11 5.00
C LEU A 27 -25.46 0.04 3.94
N VAL A 28 -25.20 -1.20 4.38
CA VAL A 28 -24.78 -2.28 3.48
C VAL A 28 -26.01 -3.05 3.04
N LYS A 29 -26.30 -3.11 1.75
CA LYS A 29 -27.40 -3.94 1.24
C LYS A 29 -27.04 -5.42 1.34
N THR A 30 -27.96 -6.24 1.83
CA THR A 30 -27.77 -7.69 1.97
C THR A 30 -27.49 -8.35 0.63
N SER A 31 -28.17 -7.90 -0.44
CA SER A 31 -27.98 -8.43 -1.79
C SER A 31 -26.56 -8.21 -2.31
N GLU A 32 -26.00 -7.00 -2.14
CA GLU A 32 -24.65 -6.65 -2.55
C GLU A 32 -23.59 -7.38 -1.70
N PHE A 33 -23.82 -7.47 -0.38
CA PHE A 33 -22.91 -8.17 0.54
C PHE A 33 -22.79 -9.66 0.24
N ILE A 34 -23.91 -10.35 0.01
CA ILE A 34 -23.90 -11.78 -0.33
C ILE A 34 -23.19 -12.03 -1.66
N ARG A 35 -23.42 -11.17 -2.67
CA ARG A 35 -22.70 -11.25 -3.95
C ARG A 35 -21.18 -11.11 -3.78
N LEU A 36 -20.72 -10.18 -2.94
CA LEU A 36 -19.30 -10.02 -2.64
C LEU A 36 -18.70 -11.24 -1.94
N ILE A 37 -19.43 -11.90 -1.03
CA ILE A 37 -18.97 -13.13 -0.39
C ILE A 37 -18.85 -14.26 -1.42
N ILE A 38 -19.82 -14.39 -2.32
CA ILE A 38 -19.79 -15.43 -3.37
C ILE A 38 -18.57 -15.22 -4.28
N ASP A 39 -18.26 -13.98 -4.66
CA ASP A 39 -17.06 -13.65 -5.45
C ASP A 39 -15.76 -13.98 -4.69
N ALA A 40 -15.70 -13.59 -3.42
CA ALA A 40 -14.54 -13.83 -2.55
C ALA A 40 -14.31 -15.33 -2.26
N LEU A 41 -15.35 -16.17 -2.31
CA LEU A 41 -15.21 -17.63 -2.20
C LEU A 41 -14.79 -18.28 -3.52
N THR A 42 -15.18 -17.67 -4.64
CA THR A 42 -14.87 -18.17 -5.99
C THR A 42 -13.40 -17.95 -6.34
N SER A 43 -12.84 -16.78 -5.99
CA SER A 43 -11.44 -16.40 -6.23
C SER A 43 -10.40 -17.42 -5.71
N PRO A 44 -10.48 -17.92 -4.46
CA PRO A 44 -9.60 -18.97 -3.93
C PRO A 44 -9.98 -20.40 -4.37
N GLY A 45 -11.06 -20.56 -5.15
CA GLY A 45 -11.46 -21.86 -5.72
C GLY A 45 -12.51 -22.65 -4.94
N PHE A 46 -13.20 -22.06 -3.95
CA PHE A 46 -14.28 -22.72 -3.18
C PHE A 46 -15.62 -22.73 -3.92
N ASN A 47 -15.60 -23.13 -5.20
CA ASN A 47 -16.75 -23.09 -6.11
C ASN A 47 -17.97 -23.86 -5.59
N ALA A 48 -17.76 -25.00 -4.92
CA ALA A 48 -18.85 -25.81 -4.37
C ALA A 48 -19.65 -25.04 -3.29
N ILE A 49 -18.94 -24.33 -2.40
CA ILE A 49 -19.56 -23.55 -1.33
C ILE A 49 -20.27 -22.33 -1.92
N ALA A 50 -19.63 -21.66 -2.89
CA ALA A 50 -20.23 -20.54 -3.62
C ALA A 50 -21.58 -20.94 -4.27
N THR A 51 -21.65 -22.10 -4.93
CA THR A 51 -22.90 -22.57 -5.55
C THR A 51 -24.00 -22.91 -4.54
N GLU A 52 -23.63 -23.46 -3.38
CA GLU A 52 -24.60 -23.76 -2.33
C GLU A 52 -25.14 -22.45 -1.69
N LEU A 53 -24.26 -21.46 -1.50
CA LEU A 53 -24.64 -20.14 -0.99
C LEU A 53 -25.56 -19.39 -1.96
N GLU A 54 -25.29 -19.42 -3.27
CA GLU A 54 -26.20 -18.89 -4.31
C GLU A 54 -27.60 -19.52 -4.21
N LYS A 55 -27.65 -20.84 -4.04
CA LYS A 55 -28.91 -21.60 -3.97
C LYS A 55 -29.71 -21.29 -2.70
N GLN A 56 -29.05 -21.20 -1.54
CA GLN A 56 -29.70 -20.94 -0.27
C GLN A 56 -30.16 -19.48 -0.14
N SER A 57 -29.32 -18.52 -0.56
CA SER A 57 -29.64 -17.09 -0.50
C SER A 57 -30.64 -16.66 -1.58
N ARG A 58 -30.78 -17.44 -2.65
CA ARG A 58 -31.53 -17.10 -3.88
C ARG A 58 -31.02 -15.82 -4.56
N ILE A 59 -29.81 -15.38 -4.23
CA ILE A 59 -29.16 -14.22 -4.82
C ILE A 59 -28.05 -14.75 -5.74
N PRO A 60 -28.21 -14.66 -7.07
CA PRO A 60 -27.16 -15.06 -7.99
C PRO A 60 -26.03 -14.00 -7.99
N LEU A 61 -24.78 -14.44 -8.14
CA LEU A 61 -23.60 -13.57 -8.25
C LEU A 61 -23.75 -12.57 -9.42
N HIS A 62 -24.14 -13.10 -10.58
CA HIS A 62 -24.43 -12.34 -11.78
C HIS A 62 -25.82 -12.68 -12.28
N SER A 63 -26.47 -11.73 -12.98
CA SER A 63 -27.72 -12.03 -13.67
C SER A 63 -27.49 -13.16 -14.70
N PRO A 64 -28.51 -13.97 -15.02
CA PRO A 64 -28.36 -15.03 -16.03
C PRO A 64 -27.83 -14.50 -17.37
N ALA A 65 -28.27 -13.30 -17.78
CA ALA A 65 -27.77 -12.61 -18.97
C ALA A 65 -26.28 -12.25 -18.85
N ALA A 66 -25.82 -11.79 -17.68
CA ALA A 66 -24.40 -11.49 -17.45
C ALA A 66 -23.53 -12.75 -17.38
N LYS A 67 -24.02 -13.85 -16.77
CA LYS A 67 -23.31 -15.15 -16.81
C LYS A 67 -23.15 -15.64 -18.26
N GLN A 68 -24.23 -15.61 -19.03
CA GLN A 68 -24.19 -15.98 -20.44
C GLN A 68 -23.23 -15.09 -21.24
N PHE A 69 -23.26 -13.78 -21.02
CA PHE A 69 -22.33 -12.85 -21.68
C PHE A 69 -20.87 -13.18 -21.36
N LEU A 70 -20.52 -13.38 -20.08
CA LEU A 70 -19.15 -13.71 -19.67
C LEU A 70 -18.68 -15.07 -20.21
N GLU A 71 -19.56 -16.06 -20.29
CA GLU A 71 -19.26 -17.35 -20.93
C GLU A 71 -18.99 -17.20 -22.43
N LEU A 72 -19.79 -16.39 -23.12
CA LEU A 72 -19.61 -16.13 -24.56
C LEU A 72 -18.29 -15.39 -24.84
N VAL A 73 -17.93 -14.41 -23.99
CA VAL A 73 -16.63 -13.71 -24.07
C VAL A 73 -15.49 -14.69 -23.82
N LYS A 74 -15.61 -15.56 -22.81
CA LYS A 74 -14.61 -16.60 -22.50
C LYS A 74 -14.43 -17.60 -23.66
N ASN A 75 -15.52 -17.96 -24.32
CA ASN A 75 -15.53 -18.87 -25.46
C ASN A 75 -15.21 -18.18 -26.81
N GLN A 76 -14.86 -16.87 -26.79
CA GLN A 76 -14.52 -16.08 -27.98
C GLN A 76 -15.66 -15.98 -29.01
N GLU A 77 -16.92 -16.13 -28.56
CA GLU A 77 -18.10 -16.02 -29.42
C GLU A 77 -18.58 -14.56 -29.51
N TRP A 78 -17.81 -13.71 -30.18
CA TRP A 78 -17.98 -12.25 -30.17
C TRP A 78 -19.35 -11.76 -30.67
N TYR A 79 -19.88 -12.33 -31.76
CA TYR A 79 -21.18 -11.93 -32.32
C TYR A 79 -22.33 -12.17 -31.33
N LYS A 80 -22.32 -13.33 -30.66
CA LYS A 80 -23.31 -13.67 -29.64
C LYS A 80 -23.09 -12.84 -28.36
N SER A 81 -21.84 -12.52 -28.04
CA SER A 81 -21.50 -11.65 -26.91
C SER A 81 -22.09 -10.24 -27.08
N ILE A 82 -22.02 -9.67 -28.30
CA ILE A 82 -22.62 -8.36 -28.59
C ILE A 82 -24.14 -8.40 -28.46
N ASP A 83 -24.79 -9.47 -28.92
CA ASP A 83 -26.24 -9.62 -28.80
C ASP A 83 -26.70 -9.83 -27.33
N ALA A 84 -25.97 -10.65 -26.57
CA ALA A 84 -26.19 -10.84 -25.15
C ALA A 84 -25.96 -9.54 -24.35
N MET A 85 -24.98 -8.72 -24.76
CA MET A 85 -24.72 -7.43 -24.14
C MET A 85 -25.88 -6.44 -24.33
N LYS A 86 -26.50 -6.39 -25.51
CA LYS A 86 -27.69 -5.53 -25.75
C LYS A 86 -28.85 -5.84 -24.81
N GLN A 87 -28.91 -7.06 -24.27
CA GLN A 87 -29.91 -7.45 -23.27
C GLN A 87 -29.61 -6.89 -21.87
N LEU A 88 -28.37 -6.42 -21.61
CA LEU A 88 -27.94 -5.85 -20.34
C LEU A 88 -28.28 -4.36 -20.18
N GLN A 89 -28.79 -3.69 -21.23
CA GLN A 89 -29.23 -2.28 -21.22
C GLN A 89 -28.21 -1.33 -20.58
N LEU A 90 -26.97 -1.35 -21.09
CA LEU A 90 -25.87 -0.56 -20.54
C LEU A 90 -25.98 0.92 -20.94
N SER A 91 -25.48 1.81 -20.11
CA SER A 91 -25.45 3.25 -20.39
C SER A 91 -24.43 3.65 -21.46
N ASP A 92 -23.33 2.91 -21.58
CA ASP A 92 -22.26 3.13 -22.55
C ASP A 92 -22.01 1.86 -23.38
N GLU A 93 -22.98 1.54 -24.25
CA GLU A 93 -22.90 0.37 -25.13
C GLU A 93 -21.72 0.47 -26.11
N ASN A 94 -21.39 1.68 -26.58
CA ASN A 94 -20.39 1.89 -27.61
C ASN A 94 -18.98 1.57 -27.14
N SER A 95 -18.62 1.93 -25.90
CA SER A 95 -17.29 1.62 -25.35
C SER A 95 -17.10 0.12 -25.12
N VAL A 96 -18.14 -0.58 -24.66
CA VAL A 96 -18.09 -2.05 -24.46
C VAL A 96 -18.03 -2.78 -25.80
N ILE A 97 -18.83 -2.36 -26.80
CA ILE A 97 -18.74 -2.90 -28.16
C ILE A 97 -17.35 -2.67 -28.74
N LEU A 98 -16.78 -1.48 -28.56
CA LEU A 98 -15.44 -1.16 -29.04
C LEU A 98 -14.39 -2.11 -28.47
N LEU A 99 -14.38 -2.35 -27.15
CA LEU A 99 -13.44 -3.28 -26.54
C LEU A 99 -13.57 -4.70 -27.11
N LEU A 100 -14.80 -5.19 -27.28
CA LEU A 100 -15.04 -6.52 -27.85
C LEU A 100 -14.59 -6.62 -29.31
N LEU A 101 -14.82 -5.57 -30.10
CA LEU A 101 -14.40 -5.50 -31.50
C LEU A 101 -12.89 -5.32 -31.65
N GLU A 102 -12.25 -4.56 -30.76
CA GLU A 102 -10.79 -4.44 -30.70
C GLU A 102 -10.17 -5.81 -30.40
N GLN A 103 -10.73 -6.57 -29.47
CA GLN A 103 -10.21 -7.90 -29.15
C GLN A 103 -10.44 -8.91 -30.29
N LYS A 104 -11.64 -8.91 -30.90
CA LYS A 104 -11.91 -9.68 -32.12
C LYS A 104 -10.91 -9.36 -33.24
N TYR A 105 -10.55 -8.08 -33.39
CA TYR A 105 -9.55 -7.65 -34.36
C TYR A 105 -8.14 -8.16 -34.04
N LEU A 106 -7.71 -8.07 -32.78
CA LEU A 106 -6.40 -8.59 -32.35
C LEU A 106 -6.30 -10.11 -32.52
N GLU A 107 -7.39 -10.84 -32.31
CA GLU A 107 -7.46 -12.28 -32.54
C GLU A 107 -7.29 -12.64 -34.03
N PHE A 108 -7.98 -11.94 -34.94
CA PHE A 108 -7.80 -12.17 -36.37
C PHE A 108 -6.39 -11.84 -36.86
N LEU A 109 -5.75 -10.82 -36.30
CA LEU A 109 -4.35 -10.54 -36.58
C LEU A 109 -3.43 -11.67 -36.10
N LYS A 110 -3.70 -12.27 -34.93
CA LYS A 110 -2.95 -13.42 -34.41
C LYS A 110 -3.09 -14.66 -35.31
N ASN A 111 -4.29 -14.90 -35.83
CA ASN A 111 -4.56 -16.02 -36.73
C ASN A 111 -4.12 -15.76 -38.18
N GLU A 112 -3.38 -14.67 -38.45
CA GLU A 112 -2.94 -14.22 -39.78
C GLU A 112 -4.09 -13.94 -40.77
N GLN A 113 -5.32 -13.79 -40.27
CA GLN A 113 -6.53 -13.49 -41.03
C GLN A 113 -6.70 -11.97 -41.23
N VAL A 114 -5.74 -11.38 -41.94
CA VAL A 114 -5.70 -9.93 -42.22
C VAL A 114 -6.95 -9.39 -42.94
N PRO A 115 -7.56 -10.10 -43.93
CA PRO A 115 -8.77 -9.63 -44.61
C PRO A 115 -9.97 -9.49 -43.66
N GLU A 116 -10.18 -10.47 -42.79
CA GLU A 116 -11.26 -10.51 -41.80
C GLU A 116 -11.05 -9.45 -40.71
N ALA A 117 -9.79 -9.24 -40.30
CA ALA A 117 -9.41 -8.15 -39.39
C ALA A 117 -9.76 -6.78 -39.98
N LEU A 118 -9.39 -6.54 -41.24
CA LEU A 118 -9.70 -5.28 -41.94
C LEU A 118 -11.20 -5.09 -42.15
N ASN A 119 -11.94 -6.17 -42.42
CA ASN A 119 -13.40 -6.12 -42.56
C ASN A 119 -14.05 -5.71 -41.24
N THR A 120 -13.59 -6.26 -40.11
CA THR A 120 -14.08 -5.90 -38.77
C THR A 120 -13.87 -4.40 -38.48
N VAL A 121 -12.70 -3.84 -38.81
CA VAL A 121 -12.43 -2.40 -38.61
C VAL A 121 -13.34 -1.52 -39.50
N ARG A 122 -13.50 -1.91 -40.77
CA ARG A 122 -14.25 -1.11 -41.76
C ARG A 122 -15.77 -1.15 -41.55
N GLU A 123 -16.31 -2.35 -41.34
CA GLU A 123 -17.75 -2.57 -41.29
C GLU A 123 -18.32 -2.48 -39.86
N GLU A 124 -17.53 -2.76 -38.83
CA GLU A 124 -18.05 -2.83 -37.44
C GLU A 124 -17.51 -1.70 -36.54
N ILE A 125 -16.22 -1.33 -36.64
CA ILE A 125 -15.63 -0.28 -35.77
C ILE A 125 -15.88 1.14 -36.31
N THR A 126 -15.75 1.34 -37.63
CA THR A 126 -15.90 2.66 -38.27
C THR A 126 -17.31 3.27 -38.08
N PRO A 127 -18.41 2.50 -38.14
CA PRO A 127 -19.76 3.03 -37.92
C PRO A 127 -20.04 3.50 -36.48
N LEU A 128 -19.24 3.09 -35.49
CA LEU A 128 -19.40 3.51 -34.10
C LEU A 128 -19.00 4.97 -33.87
N GLY A 129 -18.43 5.65 -34.87
CA GLY A 129 -18.21 7.11 -34.85
C GLY A 129 -17.13 7.58 -33.87
N LEU A 130 -16.10 6.76 -33.63
CA LEU A 130 -15.08 6.97 -32.59
C LEU A 130 -13.78 7.64 -33.11
N ASP A 131 -12.95 8.08 -32.16
CA ASP A 131 -11.74 8.89 -32.35
C ASP A 131 -10.84 8.38 -33.50
N PRO A 132 -10.53 9.21 -34.53
CA PRO A 132 -9.64 8.86 -35.63
C PRO A 132 -8.27 8.32 -35.18
N ARG A 133 -7.80 8.71 -33.99
CA ARG A 133 -6.51 8.25 -33.42
C ARG A 133 -6.49 6.76 -33.13
N LEU A 134 -7.61 6.18 -32.69
CA LEU A 134 -7.73 4.74 -32.42
C LEU A 134 -7.66 3.94 -33.73
N LEU A 135 -8.36 4.39 -34.77
CA LEU A 135 -8.30 3.77 -36.11
C LEU A 135 -6.87 3.82 -36.68
N HIS A 136 -6.17 4.94 -36.53
CA HIS A 136 -4.77 5.04 -36.92
C HIS A 136 -3.86 4.10 -36.11
N LYS A 137 -4.09 3.96 -34.80
CA LYS A 137 -3.35 3.02 -33.95
C LYS A 137 -3.58 1.57 -34.37
N LEU A 138 -4.83 1.16 -34.61
CA LEU A 138 -5.16 -0.18 -35.08
C LEU A 138 -4.56 -0.45 -36.47
N ALA A 139 -4.73 0.46 -37.43
CA ALA A 139 -4.12 0.35 -38.75
C ALA A 139 -2.58 0.27 -38.69
N SER A 140 -1.95 0.98 -37.74
CA SER A 140 -0.49 0.93 -37.55
C SER A 140 0.01 -0.44 -37.06
N LYS A 141 -0.78 -1.18 -36.27
CA LYS A 141 -0.46 -2.54 -35.82
C LYS A 141 -0.40 -3.56 -36.98
N ILE A 142 -1.08 -3.30 -38.10
CA ILE A 142 -0.98 -4.14 -39.32
C ILE A 142 0.37 -3.91 -40.03
N LEU A 143 0.84 -2.66 -40.08
CA LEU A 143 2.10 -2.30 -40.76
C LEU A 143 3.34 -2.71 -39.96
N LYS A 144 3.24 -2.74 -38.63
CA LYS A 144 4.28 -3.25 -37.74
C LYS A 144 3.67 -4.30 -36.82
N PRO A 145 3.72 -5.59 -37.18
CA PRO A 145 3.50 -6.64 -36.20
C PRO A 145 4.63 -6.53 -35.17
N ASP A 146 4.30 -6.17 -33.93
CA ASP A 146 5.30 -6.17 -32.85
C ASP A 146 5.85 -7.61 -32.70
N PRO A 147 7.18 -7.82 -32.57
CA PRO A 147 7.77 -9.15 -32.70
C PRO A 147 7.49 -10.08 -31.50
N VAL A 148 6.87 -9.60 -30.44
CA VAL A 148 6.48 -10.37 -29.26
C VAL A 148 5.21 -9.69 -28.74
N GLY A 149 4.07 -10.36 -28.91
CA GLY A 149 2.81 -9.88 -28.40
C GLY A 149 2.88 -9.76 -26.88
N GLU A 150 2.64 -8.56 -26.37
CA GLU A 150 1.90 -8.47 -25.12
C GLU A 150 0.53 -9.07 -25.47
N GLU A 151 0.34 -10.34 -25.10
CA GLU A 151 -0.99 -10.89 -24.93
C GLU A 151 -1.74 -9.86 -24.09
N GLU A 152 -2.74 -9.17 -24.66
CA GLU A 152 -3.81 -8.70 -23.81
C GLU A 152 -4.53 -9.97 -23.38
N ASP A 153 -3.96 -10.56 -22.33
CA ASP A 153 -4.39 -11.76 -21.65
C ASP A 153 -5.89 -11.64 -21.43
N THR A 154 -6.64 -12.74 -21.50
CA THR A 154 -8.10 -12.73 -21.29
C THR A 154 -8.47 -11.99 -20.00
N GLU A 155 -7.57 -12.01 -19.02
CA GLU A 155 -7.63 -11.27 -17.76
C GLU A 155 -7.54 -9.73 -17.91
N VAL A 156 -6.72 -9.21 -18.83
CA VAL A 156 -6.65 -7.76 -19.13
C VAL A 156 -7.96 -7.27 -19.73
N VAL A 157 -8.55 -8.03 -20.65
CA VAL A 157 -9.85 -7.72 -21.25
C VAL A 157 -10.95 -7.79 -20.19
N LYS A 158 -10.92 -8.81 -19.33
CA LYS A 158 -11.86 -8.97 -18.22
C LYS A 158 -11.79 -7.79 -17.24
N LYS A 159 -10.60 -7.31 -16.91
CA LYS A 159 -10.38 -6.13 -16.08
C LYS A 159 -10.93 -4.85 -16.75
N LYS A 160 -10.62 -4.61 -18.03
CA LYS A 160 -11.17 -3.47 -18.77
C LYS A 160 -12.70 -3.53 -18.88
N LEU A 161 -13.26 -4.73 -19.06
CA LEU A 161 -14.71 -4.95 -19.06
C LEU A 161 -15.33 -4.64 -17.68
N GLN A 162 -14.67 -5.01 -16.58
CA GLN A 162 -15.12 -4.66 -15.22
C GLN A 162 -15.09 -3.15 -14.96
N GLU A 163 -14.13 -2.42 -15.53
CA GLU A 163 -14.08 -0.96 -15.41
C GLU A 163 -15.21 -0.26 -16.17
N LEU A 164 -15.64 -0.83 -17.31
CA LEU A 164 -16.70 -0.24 -18.14
C LEU A 164 -18.12 -0.69 -17.76
N LEU A 165 -18.27 -1.86 -17.15
CA LEU A 165 -19.59 -2.42 -16.82
C LEU A 165 -20.09 -1.87 -15.47
N PRO A 166 -21.36 -1.44 -15.37
CA PRO A 166 -21.92 -0.93 -14.13
C PRO A 166 -21.80 -1.96 -13.00
N LEU A 167 -21.42 -1.48 -11.80
CA LEU A 167 -21.26 -2.28 -10.58
C LEU A 167 -22.52 -3.05 -10.15
N GLY A 168 -23.69 -2.69 -10.70
CA GLY A 168 -24.95 -3.42 -10.48
C GLY A 168 -25.12 -4.68 -11.34
N VAL A 169 -24.36 -4.80 -12.45
CA VAL A 169 -24.45 -5.90 -13.42
C VAL A 169 -23.31 -6.89 -13.21
N ILE A 170 -22.10 -6.40 -12.92
CA ILE A 170 -20.91 -7.21 -12.65
C ILE A 170 -20.29 -6.77 -11.33
N VAL A 171 -20.05 -7.74 -10.45
CA VAL A 171 -19.23 -7.55 -9.26
C VAL A 171 -17.77 -7.51 -9.71
N PRO A 172 -17.00 -6.44 -9.42
CA PRO A 172 -15.58 -6.40 -9.73
C PRO A 172 -14.84 -7.49 -8.97
N GLU A 173 -13.81 -8.06 -9.59
CA GLU A 173 -12.99 -9.06 -8.94
C GLU A 173 -12.32 -8.54 -7.68
N ARG A 174 -12.29 -9.38 -6.65
CA ARG A 174 -11.61 -9.10 -5.38
C ARG A 174 -12.10 -7.82 -4.72
N ARG A 175 -13.33 -7.37 -5.05
CA ARG A 175 -13.88 -6.12 -4.51
C ARG A 175 -13.97 -6.12 -3.00
N LEU A 176 -14.28 -7.27 -2.38
CA LEU A 176 -14.28 -7.40 -0.92
C LEU A 176 -12.88 -7.16 -0.35
N GLU A 177 -11.84 -7.69 -0.98
CA GLU A 177 -10.44 -7.48 -0.56
C GLU A 177 -10.06 -6.00 -0.66
N TYR A 178 -10.38 -5.33 -1.77
CA TYR A 178 -10.15 -3.88 -1.91
C TYR A 178 -10.87 -3.04 -0.84
N LEU A 179 -12.10 -3.41 -0.47
CA LEU A 179 -12.84 -2.72 0.59
C LEU A 179 -12.21 -2.95 1.97
N LEU A 180 -11.67 -4.14 2.20
CA LEU A 180 -10.96 -4.46 3.45
C LEU A 180 -9.61 -3.76 3.51
N ASP A 181 -8.87 -3.70 2.40
CA ASP A 181 -7.61 -2.96 2.29
C ASP A 181 -7.82 -1.46 2.52
N ASP A 182 -8.85 -0.85 1.91
CA ASP A 182 -9.20 0.56 2.11
C ASP A 182 -9.59 0.87 3.56
N ASP A 183 -10.28 -0.05 4.24
CA ASP A 183 -10.59 0.09 5.67
C ASP A 183 -9.32 -0.01 6.53
N LEU A 184 -8.43 -0.96 6.25
CA LEU A 184 -7.14 -1.08 6.95
C LEU A 184 -6.26 0.15 6.73
N ASP A 185 -6.20 0.67 5.51
CA ASP A 185 -5.47 1.90 5.17
C ASP A 185 -6.06 3.12 5.88
N THR A 186 -7.38 3.19 5.97
CA THR A 186 -8.08 4.24 6.72
C THR A 186 -7.77 4.14 8.21
N GLN A 187 -7.81 2.94 8.80
CA GLN A 187 -7.44 2.71 10.19
C GLN A 187 -5.96 3.04 10.46
N ARG A 188 -5.07 2.73 9.51
CA ARG A 188 -3.66 3.12 9.55
C ARG A 188 -3.52 4.64 9.55
N GLY A 189 -4.14 5.34 8.61
CA GLY A 189 -4.07 6.80 8.50
C GLY A 189 -4.69 7.56 9.69
N GLN A 190 -5.65 6.95 10.39
CA GLN A 190 -6.23 7.49 11.62
C GLN A 190 -5.39 7.19 12.88
N CYS A 191 -4.33 6.38 12.77
CA CYS A 191 -3.52 5.97 13.89
C CYS A 191 -2.38 6.97 14.14
N ASP A 192 -2.57 7.87 15.11
CA ASP A 192 -1.60 8.92 15.48
C ASP A 192 -0.18 8.41 15.82
N PHE A 193 -0.04 7.14 16.21
CA PHE A 193 1.21 6.55 16.69
C PHE A 193 1.60 5.29 15.90
N HIS A 194 1.18 5.19 14.64
CA HIS A 194 1.50 4.06 13.79
C HIS A 194 3.02 3.83 13.73
N ASN A 195 3.52 2.72 14.29
CA ASN A 195 4.94 2.37 14.27
C ASN A 195 5.10 0.85 14.32
N VAL A 196 4.39 0.17 13.42
CA VAL A 196 4.29 -1.29 13.33
C VAL A 196 4.30 -1.63 11.84
N GLN A 197 4.78 -2.81 11.46
CA GLN A 197 4.72 -3.24 10.07
C GLN A 197 3.28 -3.53 9.63
N ASP A 198 2.96 -3.27 8.36
CA ASP A 198 1.64 -3.51 7.79
C ASP A 198 1.18 -4.99 7.93
N SER A 199 2.12 -5.94 8.03
CA SER A 199 1.82 -7.37 8.25
C SER A 199 1.14 -7.67 9.59
N ASP A 200 1.25 -6.78 10.58
CA ASP A 200 0.66 -7.00 11.90
C ASP A 200 -0.77 -6.44 12.00
N LEU A 201 -1.28 -5.82 10.94
CA LEU A 201 -2.66 -5.34 10.88
C LEU A 201 -3.64 -6.53 10.90
N SER A 202 -4.71 -6.41 11.68
CA SER A 202 -5.71 -7.46 11.85
C SER A 202 -7.07 -6.99 11.37
N LEU A 203 -7.74 -7.83 10.58
CA LEU A 203 -9.15 -7.61 10.21
C LEU A 203 -10.12 -7.94 11.34
N PHE A 204 -9.69 -8.67 12.37
CA PHE A 204 -10.55 -9.13 13.47
C PHE A 204 -10.71 -8.10 14.59
N SER A 205 -9.82 -7.11 14.64
CA SER A 205 -9.79 -6.09 15.68
C SER A 205 -9.31 -4.78 15.10
N TYR A 206 -9.92 -3.66 15.50
CA TYR A 206 -9.46 -2.34 15.10
C TYR A 206 -7.98 -2.14 15.40
N HIS A 207 -7.26 -1.57 14.43
CA HIS A 207 -5.86 -1.22 14.60
C HIS A 207 -5.70 -0.13 15.65
N TYR A 208 -4.76 -0.34 16.56
CA TYR A 208 -4.40 0.65 17.56
C TYR A 208 -2.93 0.49 17.93
N CYS A 209 -2.16 1.56 17.76
CA CYS A 209 -0.78 1.61 18.23
C CYS A 209 -0.71 2.35 19.57
N ASP A 210 -0.19 1.66 20.59
CA ASP A 210 0.15 2.30 21.85
C ASP A 210 1.40 3.18 21.64
N LYS A 211 1.37 4.40 22.19
CA LYS A 211 2.51 5.32 22.32
C LYS A 211 3.78 4.65 22.84
N ARG A 212 3.64 3.55 23.61
CA ARG A 212 4.77 2.73 24.08
C ARG A 212 5.62 2.15 22.95
N LYS A 213 5.07 1.96 21.76
CA LYS A 213 5.77 1.45 20.55
C LYS A 213 6.70 2.49 19.89
N ILE A 214 6.76 3.71 20.42
CA ILE A 214 7.74 4.73 20.02
C ILE A 214 8.94 4.63 20.97
N PRO A 215 10.19 4.72 20.48
CA PRO A 215 11.39 4.71 21.32
C PRO A 215 11.28 5.75 22.45
N SER A 216 11.70 5.38 23.67
CA SER A 216 11.47 6.22 24.84
C SER A 216 12.42 6.08 26.00
N GLU A 217 13.00 4.91 26.16
CA GLU A 217 13.95 4.66 27.22
C GLU A 217 15.36 4.70 26.66
N THR A 218 16.28 5.33 27.38
CA THR A 218 17.70 5.24 27.03
C THR A 218 18.18 3.81 27.32
N LEU A 219 18.49 3.06 26.27
CA LEU A 219 19.05 1.71 26.36
C LEU A 219 20.54 1.74 26.70
N GLN A 220 21.27 2.71 26.14
CA GLN A 220 22.71 2.84 26.31
C GLN A 220 23.15 4.29 26.26
N VAL A 221 24.19 4.61 27.05
CA VAL A 221 24.89 5.91 27.02
C VAL A 221 26.33 5.64 26.59
N LEU A 222 26.78 6.30 25.52
CA LEU A 222 28.15 6.23 25.01
C LEU A 222 28.87 7.53 25.41
N SER A 223 30.02 7.41 26.06
CA SER A 223 30.73 8.55 26.69
C SER A 223 32.21 8.64 26.31
N GLU A 224 32.60 8.03 25.18
CA GLU A 224 34.00 7.99 24.72
C GLU A 224 34.49 9.32 24.08
N HIS A 225 33.57 10.23 23.78
CA HIS A 225 33.89 11.59 23.34
C HIS A 225 34.27 12.46 24.53
N THR A 226 35.30 13.30 24.36
CA THR A 226 35.79 14.16 25.44
C THR A 226 35.22 15.59 25.38
N ASP A 227 34.47 15.91 24.33
CA ASP A 227 33.82 17.19 24.10
C ASP A 227 32.50 17.02 23.32
N GLU A 228 31.77 18.12 23.08
CA GLU A 228 30.45 18.19 22.44
C GLU A 228 30.33 17.30 21.20
N VAL A 229 29.25 16.50 21.12
CA VAL A 229 28.93 15.69 19.93
C VAL A 229 28.02 16.50 19.02
N TRP A 230 28.48 16.75 17.79
CA TRP A 230 27.80 17.67 16.86
C TRP A 230 27.04 16.95 15.74
N PHE A 231 27.44 15.73 15.39
CA PHE A 231 26.82 14.96 14.32
C PHE A 231 26.81 13.47 14.65
N LEU A 232 25.73 12.81 14.25
CA LEU A 232 25.48 11.38 14.36
C LEU A 232 24.72 10.91 13.14
N THR A 233 25.10 9.77 12.59
CA THR A 233 24.36 9.11 11.51
C THR A 233 24.52 7.60 11.58
N PHE A 234 23.40 6.88 11.46
CA PHE A 234 23.42 5.44 11.24
C PHE A 234 23.92 5.12 9.82
N SER A 235 24.56 3.96 9.66
CA SER A 235 24.81 3.36 8.36
C SER A 235 23.50 2.91 7.72
N HIS A 236 23.47 2.78 6.39
CA HIS A 236 22.27 2.34 5.66
C HIS A 236 21.80 0.94 6.05
N ASP A 237 22.70 0.08 6.53
CA ASP A 237 22.36 -1.26 7.07
C ASP A 237 21.93 -1.24 8.55
N GLY A 238 22.01 -0.08 9.22
CA GLY A 238 21.66 0.11 10.62
C GLY A 238 22.57 -0.57 11.65
N LYS A 239 23.68 -1.20 11.21
CA LYS A 239 24.59 -1.94 12.10
C LYS A 239 25.68 -1.08 12.70
N CYS A 240 26.00 0.04 12.06
CA CYS A 240 27.03 0.94 12.49
C CYS A 240 26.45 2.34 12.73
N LEU A 241 27.08 3.07 13.65
CA LEU A 241 26.78 4.47 13.94
C LEU A 241 28.08 5.24 13.82
N ALA A 242 28.06 6.38 13.15
CA ALA A 242 29.20 7.30 13.07
C ALA A 242 28.88 8.56 13.87
N SER A 243 29.81 9.00 14.72
CA SER A 243 29.70 10.25 15.47
C SER A 243 30.88 11.17 15.19
N SER A 244 30.64 12.48 15.23
CA SER A 244 31.70 13.50 15.15
C SER A 244 31.60 14.50 16.29
N SER A 245 32.74 14.87 16.84
CA SER A 245 32.82 15.74 18.02
C SER A 245 33.78 16.91 17.83
N LYS A 246 33.56 17.92 18.67
CA LYS A 246 34.48 19.03 18.91
C LYS A 246 35.85 18.60 19.44
N ASP A 247 35.94 17.40 20.00
CA ASP A 247 37.19 16.78 20.46
C ASP A 247 38.18 16.43 19.34
N LYS A 248 37.83 16.78 18.09
CA LYS A 248 38.61 16.54 16.86
C LYS A 248 38.69 15.07 16.48
N THR A 249 37.79 14.25 17.00
CA THR A 249 37.69 12.84 16.66
C THR A 249 36.34 12.54 16.03
N ALA A 250 36.36 11.53 15.17
CA ALA A 250 35.16 10.83 14.75
C ALA A 250 35.22 9.40 15.29
N ILE A 251 34.11 8.89 15.80
CA ILE A 251 34.03 7.53 16.35
C ILE A 251 33.05 6.72 15.51
N LEU A 252 33.50 5.54 15.09
CA LEU A 252 32.67 4.52 14.50
C LEU A 252 32.29 3.51 15.58
N TRP A 253 30.98 3.33 15.75
CA TRP A 253 30.37 2.41 16.68
C TRP A 253 29.78 1.24 15.89
N GLU A 254 29.95 0.04 16.41
CA GLU A 254 29.37 -1.19 15.85
C GLU A 254 28.39 -1.78 16.84
N MET A 255 27.22 -2.20 16.33
CA MET A 255 26.18 -2.87 17.09
C MET A 255 26.45 -4.37 17.12
N ASP A 256 26.50 -4.96 18.32
CA ASP A 256 26.58 -6.40 18.49
C ASP A 256 25.23 -7.10 18.27
N ALA A 257 25.22 -8.43 18.32
CA ALA A 257 24.01 -9.24 18.11
C ALA A 257 22.95 -8.99 19.20
N GLU A 258 23.36 -8.48 20.36
CA GLU A 258 22.52 -8.14 21.50
C GLU A 258 21.98 -6.69 21.42
N GLY A 259 22.32 -5.93 20.38
CA GLY A 259 21.85 -4.56 20.14
C GLY A 259 22.60 -3.49 20.93
N LYS A 260 23.80 -3.81 21.43
CA LYS A 260 24.66 -2.89 22.18
C LYS A 260 25.77 -2.34 21.28
N PHE A 261 26.01 -1.03 21.40
CA PHE A 261 27.04 -0.34 20.63
C PHE A 261 28.38 -0.38 21.34
N THR A 262 29.43 -0.71 20.61
CA THR A 262 30.82 -0.64 21.08
C THR A 262 31.68 0.19 20.14
N GLN A 263 32.72 0.82 20.69
CA GLN A 263 33.65 1.61 19.88
C GLN A 263 34.48 0.66 19.00
N LYS A 264 34.26 0.71 17.68
CA LYS A 264 35.04 -0.04 16.69
C LYS A 264 36.33 0.69 16.34
N HIS A 265 36.19 1.96 15.94
CA HIS A 265 37.31 2.80 15.52
C HIS A 265 37.17 4.22 16.05
N LYS A 266 38.28 4.76 16.56
CA LYS A 266 38.41 6.18 16.91
C LYS A 266 39.35 6.84 15.89
N LEU A 267 38.77 7.63 15.00
CA LEU A 267 39.49 8.35 13.96
C LEU A 267 40.10 9.60 14.58
N VAL A 268 41.44 9.58 14.71
CA VAL A 268 42.25 10.64 15.30
C VAL A 268 43.21 11.18 14.23
N GLY A 269 43.48 12.48 14.26
CA GLY A 269 44.39 13.14 13.31
C GLY A 269 43.90 14.49 12.78
N HIS A 270 42.63 14.82 12.99
CA HIS A 270 42.12 16.15 12.62
C HIS A 270 42.68 17.22 13.56
N GLU A 271 43.25 18.28 13.00
CA GLU A 271 43.75 19.43 13.78
C GLU A 271 42.61 20.35 14.26
N LYS A 272 41.45 20.25 13.63
CA LYS A 272 40.23 21.03 13.89
C LYS A 272 39.06 20.10 14.29
N PRO A 273 38.03 20.64 14.98
CA PRO A 273 36.78 19.94 15.27
C PRO A 273 36.17 19.24 14.06
N VAL A 274 35.67 18.02 14.24
CA VAL A 274 34.99 17.29 13.16
C VAL A 274 33.51 17.66 13.17
N VAL A 275 33.07 18.20 12.05
CA VAL A 275 31.79 18.89 11.93
C VAL A 275 30.64 17.98 11.51
N ALA A 276 30.93 17.00 10.65
CA ALA A 276 29.97 16.08 10.10
C ALA A 276 30.70 14.80 9.67
N VAL A 277 29.96 13.70 9.65
CA VAL A 277 30.37 12.41 9.12
C VAL A 277 29.22 11.89 8.26
N LEU A 278 29.51 11.30 7.11
CA LEU A 278 28.50 10.84 6.15
C LEU A 278 28.84 9.40 5.73
N TRP A 279 27.80 8.60 5.52
CA TRP A 279 27.93 7.28 4.92
C TRP A 279 27.82 7.39 3.40
N SER A 280 28.60 6.57 2.70
CA SER A 280 28.53 6.43 1.25
C SER A 280 28.31 4.96 0.92
N ASP A 281 27.40 4.68 -0.01
CA ASP A 281 27.10 3.32 -0.44
C ASP A 281 27.96 2.85 -1.63
N GLU A 282 28.88 3.69 -2.13
CA GLU A 282 29.88 3.33 -3.15
C GLU A 282 31.21 4.09 -2.94
N PRO A 283 32.36 3.59 -3.43
CA PRO A 283 33.65 4.23 -3.23
C PRO A 283 33.93 5.25 -4.33
N PHE A 284 33.59 6.54 -4.20
CA PHE A 284 34.27 7.56 -5.03
C PHE A 284 34.35 8.95 -4.37
N TYR A 285 35.61 9.38 -4.19
CA TYR A 285 36.22 10.72 -4.12
C TYR A 285 35.52 11.81 -3.29
N LEU A 286 36.15 12.08 -2.14
CA LEU A 286 35.97 13.29 -1.33
C LEU A 286 36.13 14.56 -2.18
N SER A 287 35.06 15.33 -2.33
CA SER A 287 35.17 16.77 -2.56
C SER A 287 35.32 17.46 -1.21
N GLU A 288 36.47 18.08 -0.98
CA GLU A 288 36.74 18.94 0.17
C GLU A 288 35.78 20.15 0.13
N TYR A 289 34.84 20.19 1.08
CA TYR A 289 33.99 21.36 1.29
C TYR A 289 34.59 22.19 2.41
N ASP A 290 35.17 23.34 2.06
CA ASP A 290 35.51 24.37 3.03
C ASP A 290 34.43 25.47 3.01
N GLY A 291 34.04 25.89 4.21
CA GLY A 291 33.29 27.12 4.43
C GLY A 291 31.80 26.97 4.70
N HIS A 292 31.44 26.96 5.99
CA HIS A 292 30.29 27.76 6.47
C HIS A 292 30.64 28.35 7.85
N LYS A 293 30.67 29.68 7.96
CA LYS A 293 30.69 30.38 9.26
C LYS A 293 29.27 30.32 9.85
N ARG A 294 29.17 29.63 10.99
CA ARG A 294 27.92 29.34 11.72
C ARG A 294 27.69 30.38 12.81
N THR A 295 26.42 30.69 13.08
CA THR A 295 26.04 31.85 13.90
C THR A 295 25.71 31.52 15.36
N ARG A 296 25.12 30.36 15.73
CA ARG A 296 25.06 29.93 17.15
C ARG A 296 24.83 28.42 17.43
N PHE A 297 23.75 27.78 16.97
CA PHE A 297 23.51 26.34 17.13
C PHE A 297 22.73 25.78 15.92
N ILE A 298 22.90 24.49 15.58
CA ILE A 298 22.13 23.78 14.54
C ILE A 298 21.49 22.56 15.19
N ILE A 299 20.17 22.46 15.16
CA ILE A 299 19.44 21.23 15.48
C ILE A 299 19.22 20.49 14.17
N ARG A 300 19.77 19.28 14.04
CA ARG A 300 19.53 18.42 12.89
C ARG A 300 18.45 17.41 13.22
N SER A 301 17.28 17.59 12.62
CA SER A 301 16.14 16.68 12.70
C SER A 301 16.30 15.55 11.68
N CYS A 302 15.73 14.39 11.96
CA CYS A 302 15.66 13.27 11.02
C CYS A 302 14.23 12.73 10.96
N PHE A 303 13.87 12.12 9.84
CA PHE A 303 12.67 11.31 9.73
C PHE A 303 12.95 9.90 10.26
N GLY A 304 11.91 9.15 10.64
CA GLY A 304 12.03 7.76 11.04
C GLY A 304 10.74 7.16 11.60
N GLY A 305 10.84 5.92 12.06
CA GLY A 305 9.69 5.03 12.26
C GLY A 305 9.19 4.40 10.97
N TYR A 306 8.11 3.62 11.04
CA TYR A 306 7.54 2.97 9.86
C TYR A 306 7.06 4.02 8.83
N ASP A 307 7.45 3.84 7.57
CA ASP A 307 7.19 4.76 6.44
C ASP A 307 7.65 6.22 6.64
N GLU A 308 8.63 6.45 7.51
CA GLU A 308 9.17 7.79 7.81
C GLU A 308 8.16 8.79 8.41
N ASP A 309 7.08 8.28 9.00
CA ASP A 309 5.95 9.06 9.53
C ASP A 309 6.30 9.96 10.74
N PHE A 310 7.43 9.72 11.42
CA PHE A 310 7.86 10.54 12.55
C PHE A 310 9.04 11.44 12.22
N ILE A 311 9.00 12.65 12.76
CA ILE A 311 10.15 13.56 12.81
C ILE A 311 10.75 13.53 14.21
N ALA A 312 12.00 13.10 14.32
CA ALA A 312 12.81 13.31 15.51
C ALA A 312 13.57 14.63 15.38
N SER A 313 13.54 15.46 16.43
CA SER A 313 14.29 16.72 16.48
C SER A 313 14.94 16.91 17.85
N GLY A 314 16.18 17.39 17.85
CA GLY A 314 16.84 17.92 19.05
C GLY A 314 16.20 19.24 19.50
N SER A 315 16.59 19.72 20.68
CA SER A 315 16.13 21.00 21.22
C SER A 315 17.12 21.55 22.25
N GLU A 316 17.21 22.87 22.35
CA GLU A 316 18.03 23.60 23.33
C GLU A 316 17.49 23.44 24.76
N ASP A 317 16.18 23.20 24.93
CA ASP A 317 15.52 23.14 26.25
C ASP A 317 15.49 21.73 26.88
N SER A 318 16.32 20.80 26.39
CA SER A 318 16.23 19.36 26.70
C SER A 318 14.80 18.78 26.48
N GLN A 319 13.99 19.44 25.64
CA GLN A 319 12.62 19.10 25.30
C GLN A 319 12.27 19.53 23.88
N ALA A 320 11.77 18.62 23.05
CA ALA A 320 11.21 18.96 21.75
C ALA A 320 9.88 19.72 21.89
N SER A 321 9.80 20.97 21.43
CA SER A 321 8.56 21.71 21.13
C SER A 321 8.86 22.79 20.07
N LYS A 322 7.97 23.22 19.17
CA LYS A 322 6.52 23.51 19.30
C LYS A 322 5.88 23.65 17.89
N GLY A 323 4.72 23.03 17.64
CA GLY A 323 3.91 23.28 16.42
C GLY A 323 2.78 22.26 16.19
N LEU A 324 3.08 20.98 16.37
CA LEU A 324 2.14 19.91 16.68
C LEU A 324 2.48 19.40 18.08
N ARG A 325 1.52 18.89 18.86
CA ARG A 325 1.84 18.33 20.18
C ARG A 325 2.87 17.20 19.98
N PRO A 326 3.99 17.18 20.71
CA PRO A 326 4.99 16.13 20.54
C PRO A 326 4.37 14.79 20.95
N CYS A 327 4.40 13.81 20.04
CA CYS A 327 3.93 12.44 20.32
C CYS A 327 4.65 11.87 21.54
N ARG A 328 5.95 12.15 21.71
CA ARG A 328 6.74 11.76 22.88
C ARG A 328 7.90 12.75 23.13
N VAL A 329 8.30 12.91 24.40
CA VAL A 329 9.45 13.75 24.80
C VAL A 329 10.48 12.86 25.48
N LEU A 330 11.68 12.80 24.92
CA LEU A 330 12.79 12.00 25.42
C LEU A 330 13.64 12.84 26.37
N ARG A 331 13.62 12.52 27.66
CA ARG A 331 14.39 13.24 28.69
C ARG A 331 15.57 12.38 29.13
N GLY A 332 16.78 12.95 29.11
CA GLY A 332 17.96 12.23 29.57
C GLY A 332 19.26 13.01 29.42
N HIS A 333 19.42 13.75 28.32
CA HIS A 333 20.61 14.60 28.14
C HIS A 333 20.62 15.78 29.12
N SER A 334 21.81 16.15 29.60
CA SER A 334 22.02 17.31 30.49
C SER A 334 22.46 18.58 29.76
N GLY A 335 22.67 18.48 28.43
CA GLY A 335 22.98 19.58 27.53
C GLY A 335 22.01 19.65 26.34
N ALA A 336 22.25 20.60 25.44
CA ALA A 336 21.46 20.73 24.21
C ALA A 336 21.69 19.49 23.31
N VAL A 337 20.64 19.04 22.64
CA VAL A 337 20.71 17.93 21.68
C VAL A 337 20.95 18.48 20.29
N ASN A 338 22.14 18.26 19.74
CA ASN A 338 22.59 18.83 18.47
C ASN A 338 22.10 18.04 17.25
N CYS A 339 21.98 16.72 17.40
CA CYS A 339 21.63 15.83 16.30
C CYS A 339 20.89 14.60 16.81
N VAL A 340 20.01 14.09 15.95
CA VAL A 340 19.31 12.83 16.14
C VAL A 340 19.36 12.03 14.85
N SER A 341 19.38 10.70 14.94
CA SER A 341 19.35 9.79 13.80
C SER A 341 18.51 8.57 14.16
N TRP A 342 17.51 8.25 13.34
CA TRP A 342 16.78 6.99 13.45
C TRP A 342 17.58 5.87 12.81
N ASN A 343 17.44 4.65 13.33
CA ASN A 343 17.99 3.48 12.69
C ASN A 343 17.10 3.11 11.47
N PRO A 344 17.67 2.99 10.25
CA PRO A 344 16.88 2.69 9.04
C PRO A 344 16.36 1.26 8.98
N THR A 345 16.97 0.31 9.71
CA THR A 345 16.55 -1.09 9.71
C THR A 345 15.77 -1.48 10.98
N ASP A 346 16.02 -0.82 12.11
CA ASP A 346 15.27 -0.98 13.35
C ASP A 346 14.41 0.27 13.66
N ILE A 347 13.12 0.19 13.32
CA ILE A 347 12.13 1.27 13.55
C ILE A 347 11.96 1.64 15.03
N HIS A 348 12.42 0.79 15.95
CA HIS A 348 12.34 0.99 17.38
C HIS A 348 13.63 1.53 18.01
N MET A 349 14.61 1.93 17.20
CA MET A 349 15.89 2.45 17.68
C MET A 349 16.20 3.86 17.16
N LEU A 350 16.58 4.76 18.08
CA LEU A 350 16.96 6.14 17.78
C LEU A 350 18.27 6.49 18.51
N ALA A 351 19.14 7.29 17.91
CA ALA A 351 20.33 7.84 18.54
C ALA A 351 20.25 9.37 18.66
N SER A 352 20.79 9.93 19.74
CA SER A 352 20.92 11.38 19.93
C SER A 352 22.29 11.78 20.48
N GLY A 353 22.82 12.91 20.01
CA GLY A 353 24.11 13.46 20.43
C GLY A 353 23.98 14.85 21.00
N SER A 354 24.73 15.12 22.07
CA SER A 354 24.54 16.32 22.89
C SER A 354 25.85 17.01 23.30
N ASP A 355 25.72 18.26 23.73
CA ASP A 355 26.76 19.03 24.40
C ASP A 355 27.20 18.42 25.74
N ASP A 356 26.42 17.50 26.31
CA ASP A 356 26.83 16.73 27.50
C ASP A 356 27.93 15.69 27.22
N ARG A 357 28.45 15.68 25.99
CA ARG A 357 29.55 14.82 25.51
C ARG A 357 29.15 13.34 25.40
N THR A 358 27.86 13.05 25.54
CA THR A 358 27.34 11.69 25.43
C THR A 358 26.49 11.51 24.18
N ILE A 359 26.43 10.26 23.74
CA ILE A 359 25.45 9.78 22.76
C ILE A 359 24.50 8.86 23.51
N ARG A 360 23.20 9.04 23.33
CA ARG A 360 22.17 8.16 23.89
C ARG A 360 21.52 7.35 22.80
N ILE A 361 21.43 6.04 23.03
CA ILE A 361 20.63 5.12 22.23
C ILE A 361 19.29 4.93 22.93
N TRP A 362 18.20 5.17 22.22
CA TRP A 362 16.84 5.07 22.69
C TRP A 362 16.16 3.87 22.09
N GLY A 363 15.34 3.19 22.88
CA GLY A 363 14.50 2.10 22.40
C GLY A 363 13.22 1.95 23.19
N LEU A 364 12.49 0.86 22.94
CA LEU A 364 11.24 0.57 23.64
C LEU A 364 11.50 0.31 25.12
N ALA A 365 10.51 0.69 25.94
CA ALA A 365 10.55 0.40 27.36
C ALA A 365 10.56 -1.12 27.59
N LYS A 366 11.56 -1.63 28.33
CA LYS A 366 11.57 -3.05 28.72
C LYS A 366 10.47 -3.26 29.77
N LYS A 367 9.59 -4.24 29.51
CA LYS A 367 8.49 -4.63 30.42
C LYS A 367 9.00 -5.08 31.78
#